data_AF-A0A9E2KCV6-F1
#
_entry.id   AF-A0A9E2KCV6-F1
#
_cell.length_a   1.000
_cell.length_b   1.000
_cell.length_c   1.000
_cell.angle_alpha   90.00
_cell.angle_beta   90.00
_cell.angle_gamma   90.00
#
_symmetry.space_group_name_H-M   'P 1'
#
loop_
_entity.id
_entity.type
_entity.pdbx_description
1 polymer ?
#
loop_
_entity_poly.entity_id
_entity_poly.type
_entity_poly.pdbx_seq_one_letter_code
_entity_poly.pdbx_strand_id
1 'polypeptide(L)' 'MIQLTLKDGSIKTCEAGISVLEVAESLSSGLARVACAALVDGERVDLRTKLNKDCTLEI' A
#
# COMPACT_ATOMS: atom_id res chain seq x y z
N MET A 1 -8.89 -7.76 -7.96
CA MET A 1 -8.76 -7.63 -6.50
C MET A 1 -7.40 -8.18 -6.14
N ILE A 2 -6.61 -7.44 -5.36
CA ILE A 2 -5.31 -7.85 -4.83
C ILE A 2 -5.40 -7.91 -3.31
N GLN A 3 -4.66 -8.83 -2.70
CA GLN A 3 -4.46 -8.85 -1.26
C GLN A 3 -3.20 -8.06 -0.89
N LEU A 4 -3.39 -7.09 0.00
CA LEU A 4 -2.31 -6.33 0.63
C LEU A 4 -2.17 -6.79 2.07
N THR A 5 -1.01 -7.32 2.41
CA THR A 5 -0.69 -7.70 3.79
C THR A 5 0.04 -6.55 4.45
N LEU A 6 -0.53 -5.98 5.50
CA LEU A 6 0.07 -4.88 6.27
C LEU A 6 1.09 -5.43 7.27
N LYS A 7 2.01 -4.56 7.75
CA LYS A 7 3.01 -4.92 8.79
C LYS A 7 2.44 -5.53 10.06
N ASP A 8 1.17 -5.23 10.37
CA ASP A 8 0.46 -5.74 11.55
C ASP A 8 -0.13 -7.15 11.33
N GLY A 9 0.09 -7.76 10.15
CA GLY A 9 -0.52 -9.04 9.76
C GLY A 9 -1.96 -8.91 9.25
N SER A 10 -2.52 -7.70 9.25
CA SER A 10 -3.84 -7.42 8.68
C SER A 10 -3.84 -7.56 7.16
N ILE A 11 -4.82 -8.27 6.63
CA ILE A 11 -5.00 -8.46 5.18
C ILE A 11 -6.09 -7.50 4.72
N LYS A 12 -5.77 -6.66 3.73
CA LYS A 12 -6.70 -5.72 3.11
C LYS A 12 -6.85 -6.05 1.64
N THR A 13 -8.08 -6.15 1.16
CA THR A 13 -8.36 -6.42 -0.25
C THR A 13 -8.60 -5.12 -0.99
N CYS A 14 -7.87 -4.87 -2.06
CA CYS A 14 -7.98 -3.64 -2.86
C CYS A 14 -8.14 -3.95 -4.34
N GLU A 15 -8.48 -2.96 -5.15
CA GLU A 15 -8.53 -3.13 -6.60
C GLU A 15 -7.13 -3.23 -7.21
N ALA A 16 -7.01 -4.01 -8.28
CA ALA A 16 -5.74 -4.11 -9.01
C ALA A 16 -5.50 -2.81 -9.79
N GLY A 17 -4.30 -2.25 -9.69
CA GLY A 17 -3.96 -0.95 -10.28
C GLY A 17 -4.08 0.23 -9.31
N ILE A 18 -4.42 -0.02 -8.04
CA ILE A 18 -4.44 1.00 -6.99
C ILE A 18 -3.00 1.45 -6.68
N SER A 19 -2.81 2.75 -6.50
CA SER A 19 -1.51 3.30 -6.13
C SER A 19 -1.26 3.11 -4.63
N VAL A 20 -0.01 2.97 -4.21
CA VAL A 20 0.37 2.93 -2.78
C VAL A 20 -0.23 4.12 -2.01
N LEU A 21 -0.23 5.32 -2.61
CA LEU A 21 -0.84 6.51 -2.04
C LEU A 21 -2.35 6.36 -1.80
N GLU A 22 -3.08 5.79 -2.75
CA GLU A 22 -4.52 5.56 -2.62
C GLU A 22 -4.81 4.51 -1.54
N VAL A 23 -3.94 3.50 -1.41
CA VAL A 23 -4.01 2.55 -0.29
C VAL A 23 -3.77 3.27 1.04
N ALA A 24 -2.77 4.16 1.10
CA ALA A 24 -2.49 4.98 2.27
C ALA A 24 -3.69 5.86 2.64
N GLU A 25 -4.35 6.46 1.65
CA GLU A 25 -5.51 7.32 1.82
C GLU A 25 -6.74 6.52 2.29
N SER A 26 -6.92 5.31 1.74
CA SER A 26 -7.93 4.34 2.18
C SER A 26 -7.69 3.82 3.61
N LEU A 27 -6.47 3.90 4.13
CA LEU A 27 -6.17 3.62 5.54
C LEU A 27 -6.48 4.84 6.41
N SER A 28 -5.91 5.99 6.05
CA SER A 28 -6.18 7.27 6.71
C SER A 28 -5.62 8.41 5.86
N SER A 29 -6.39 9.48 5.71
CA SER A 29 -5.92 10.73 5.10
C SER A 29 -4.72 11.34 5.84
N GLY A 30 -4.58 11.08 7.14
CA GLY A 30 -3.40 11.45 7.91
C GLY A 30 -2.16 10.65 7.52
N LEU A 31 -2.31 9.34 7.26
CA LEU A 31 -1.23 8.46 6.82
C LEU A 31 -0.73 8.87 5.43
N ALA A 32 -1.65 9.09 4.48
CA ALA A 32 -1.30 9.55 3.13
C ALA A 32 -0.55 10.88 3.15
N ARG A 33 -0.83 11.77 4.11
CA ARG A 33 -0.17 13.07 4.25
C ARG A 33 1.26 12.99 4.77
N VAL A 34 1.56 11.98 5.59
CA VAL A 34 2.90 11.79 6.19
C VAL A 34 3.73 10.70 5.50
N ALA A 35 3.10 9.89 4.65
CA ALA A 35 3.76 8.87 3.85
C ALA A 35 4.77 9.52 2.89
N CYS A 36 6.01 9.04 2.91
CA CYS A 36 7.09 9.51 2.02
C CYS A 36 7.51 8.42 1.01
N ALA A 37 7.45 7.16 1.42
CA ALA A 37 7.74 5.99 0.61
C ALA A 37 6.96 4.81 1.20
N ALA A 38 6.90 3.70 0.47
CA ALA A 38 6.41 2.45 1.02
C ALA A 38 7.40 1.32 0.76
N LEU A 39 7.31 0.27 1.56
CA LEU A 39 7.91 -1.02 1.24
C LEU A 39 6.84 -1.93 0.65
N VAL A 40 7.12 -2.46 -0.54
CA VAL A 40 6.35 -3.50 -1.19
C VAL A 40 7.22 -4.75 -1.25
N ASP A 41 6.82 -5.81 -0.54
CA ASP A 41 7.59 -7.06 -0.41
C ASP A 41 9.06 -6.87 0.02
N GLY A 42 9.31 -5.86 0.87
CA GLY A 42 10.65 -5.50 1.32
C GLY A 42 11.45 -4.61 0.36
N GLU A 43 10.89 -4.25 -0.80
CA GLU A 43 11.48 -3.27 -1.72
C GLU A 43 10.90 -1.87 -1.50
N ARG A 44 11.78 -0.86 -1.42
CA ARG A 44 11.35 0.54 -1.30
C ARG A 44 10.81 1.03 -2.63
N VAL A 45 9.55 1.43 -2.64
CA VAL A 45 8.86 1.95 -3.81
C VAL A 45 8.29 3.35 -3.54
N ASP A 46 8.06 4.07 -4.64
CA ASP A 46 7.40 5.37 -4.60
C ASP A 46 5.89 5.21 -4.34
N LEU A 47 5.26 6.21 -3.73
CA LEU A 47 3.82 6.21 -3.41
C LEU A 47 2.92 6.17 -4.67
N ARG A 48 3.47 6.56 -5.84
CA ARG A 48 2.77 6.51 -7.13
C ARG A 48 2.81 5.12 -7.78
N THR A 49 3.54 4.18 -7.17
CA THR A 49 3.67 2.82 -7.68
C THR A 49 2.32 2.13 -7.62
N LYS A 50 1.93 1.51 -8.74
CA LYS A 50 0.68 0.77 -8.86
C LYS A 50 0.87 -0.67 -8.41
N LEU A 51 -0.05 -1.14 -7.59
CA LEU A 51 -0.08 -2.49 -7.07
C LEU A 51 -1.02 -3.31 -7.96
N ASN A 52 -0.48 -4.25 -8.72
CA ASN A 52 -1.25 -5.09 -9.65
C ASN A 52 -1.32 -6.56 -9.22
N LYS A 53 -0.58 -6.93 -8.17
CA LYS A 53 -0.47 -8.29 -7.64
C LYS A 53 -0.56 -8.27 -6.13
N ASP A 54 -0.78 -9.43 -5.53
CA ASP A 54 -0.77 -9.60 -4.08
C ASP A 54 0.64 -9.34 -3.55
N CYS A 55 0.74 -8.53 -2.49
CA CYS A 55 2.02 -8.09 -1.96
C CYS A 55 1.92 -7.59 -0.52
N THR A 56 3.06 -7.54 0.14
CA THR A 56 3.19 -7.04 1.52
C THR A 56 3.45 -5.55 1.48
N LEU A 57 2.63 -4.74 2.14
CA LEU A 57 2.68 -3.28 2.06
C LEU A 57 2.98 -2.66 3.43
N GLU A 58 4.03 -1.85 3.50
CA GLU A 58 4.38 -1.07 4.69
C GLU A 58 4.50 0.41 4.32
N ILE A 59 3.73 1.24 5.03
CA ILE A 59 3.73 2.71 4.94
C ILE A 59 4.03 3.27 6.34
#